data_AF-A0A349KQH0-F1
#
_entry.id   AF-A0A349KQH0-F1
#
_cell.length_a   1.000
_cell.length_b   1.000
_cell.length_c   1.000
_cell.angle_alpha   90.00
_cell.angle_beta   90.00
_cell.angle_gamma   90.00
#
_symmetry.space_group_name_H-M   'P 1'
#
loop_
_entity.id
_entity.type
_entity.pdbx_description
1 polymer ?
#
loop_
_entity_poly.entity_id
_entity_poly.type
_entity_poly.pdbx_seq_one_letter_code
_entity_poly.pdbx_strand_id
1 'polypeptide(L)'
;MIVGRPGYVTMQQNGDILTAASPEDLILQQLGYELPVSFLEYWIKGLPAPDLPADLTFNELNQLTNLYQLGWSVSYTDPRLYGIIFLPRRVELTRPQNDIRLRFIGLNWDFDSAVNNSRSNPIN
;
A
#
# COMPACT_ATOMS: atom_id res chain seq x y z
N MET A 1 -15.63 1.40 -1.16
CA MET A 1 -14.27 0.92 -1.55
C MET A 1 -13.29 1.37 -0.48
N ILE A 2 -12.31 0.55 -0.08
CA ILE A 2 -11.27 0.97 0.87
C ILE A 2 -10.11 1.56 0.08
N VAL A 3 -9.77 2.82 0.33
CA VAL A 3 -8.66 3.51 -0.34
C VAL A 3 -7.62 3.92 0.70
N GLY A 4 -6.40 3.40 0.54
CA GLY A 4 -5.26 3.82 1.36
C GLY A 4 -4.65 5.08 0.76
N ARG A 5 -4.56 6.15 1.56
CA ARG A 5 -3.85 7.38 1.22
C ARG A 5 -2.55 7.44 2.03
N PRO A 6 -1.38 7.43 1.38
CA PRO A 6 -0.12 7.52 2.10
C PRO A 6 0.09 8.91 2.71
N GLY A 7 0.51 8.95 3.97
CA GLY A 7 0.80 10.20 4.68
C GLY A 7 2.23 10.70 4.43
N TYR A 8 3.21 9.79 4.39
CA TYR A 8 4.61 10.10 4.13
C TYR A 8 5.31 8.91 3.47
N VAL A 9 6.13 9.17 2.44
CA VAL A 9 6.87 8.13 1.71
C VAL A 9 8.35 8.47 1.65
N THR A 10 9.19 7.48 1.93
CA THR A 10 10.64 7.54 1.73
C THR A 10 11.09 6.39 0.86
N MET A 11 12.09 6.64 0.03
CA MET A 11 12.81 5.61 -0.69
C MET A 11 14.26 5.64 -0.23
N GLN A 12 14.85 4.46 -0.11
CA GLN A 12 16.28 4.29 0.04
C GLN A 12 16.78 3.41 -1.10
N GLN A 13 17.87 3.83 -1.73
CA GLN A 13 18.55 3.07 -2.78
C GLN A 13 20.05 3.30 -2.64
N ASN A 14 20.83 2.22 -2.57
CA ASN A 14 22.30 2.29 -2.46
C ASN A 14 22.80 3.17 -1.30
N GLY A 15 22.03 3.28 -0.21
CA GLY A 15 22.34 4.13 0.94
C GLY A 15 21.82 5.57 0.89
N ASP A 16 21.37 6.06 -0.27
CA ASP A 16 20.80 7.41 -0.40
C ASP A 16 19.32 7.41 -0.03
N ILE A 17 18.90 8.41 0.76
CA ILE A 17 17.49 8.60 1.15
C ILE A 17 16.86 9.67 0.27
N LEU A 18 15.79 9.30 -0.42
CA LEU A 18 15.03 10.16 -1.31
C LEU A 18 13.59 10.31 -0.79
N THR A 19 13.06 11.52 -0.94
CA THR A 19 11.70 11.88 -0.50
C THR A 19 11.01 12.66 -1.60
N ALA A 20 9.70 12.52 -1.73
CA ALA A 20 8.90 13.30 -2.66
C ALA A 20 7.56 13.71 -2.02
N ALA A 21 6.86 14.63 -2.68
CA ALA A 21 5.55 15.09 -2.24
C ALA A 21 4.46 14.02 -2.39
N SER A 22 4.64 13.06 -3.30
CA SER A 22 3.77 11.91 -3.48
C SER A 22 4.61 10.63 -3.71
N PRO A 23 4.11 9.45 -3.30
CA PRO A 23 4.73 8.19 -3.64
C PRO A 23 4.87 7.95 -5.14
N GLU A 24 3.86 8.36 -5.90
CA GLU A 24 3.82 8.20 -7.35
C GLU A 24 4.98 8.98 -7.99
N ASP A 25 5.24 10.21 -7.54
CA ASP A 25 6.37 11.01 -8.02
C ASP A 25 7.71 10.37 -7.65
N LEU A 26 7.86 9.86 -6.42
CA LEU A 26 9.11 9.21 -5.99
C LEU A 26 9.41 7.95 -6.81
N ILE A 27 8.38 7.14 -7.05
CA ILE A 27 8.48 5.89 -7.80
C ILE A 27 8.70 6.17 -9.27
N LEU A 28 7.99 7.12 -9.87
CA LEU A 28 8.20 7.51 -11.27
C LEU A 28 9.60 8.08 -11.49
N GLN A 29 10.10 8.93 -10.59
CA GLN A 29 11.42 9.55 -10.72
C GLN A 29 12.57 8.55 -10.62
N GLN A 30 12.39 7.46 -9.87
CA GLN A 30 13.50 6.59 -9.46
C GLN A 30 13.39 5.16 -9.98
N LEU A 31 12.17 4.64 -10.09
CA LEU A 31 11.88 3.27 -10.50
C LEU A 31 11.26 3.19 -11.90
N GLY A 32 10.70 4.27 -12.44
CA GLY A 32 10.21 4.34 -13.82
C GLY A 32 9.36 3.12 -14.21
N TYR A 33 9.84 2.33 -15.18
CA TYR A 33 9.17 1.12 -15.68
C TYR A 33 9.45 -0.17 -14.85
N GLU A 34 10.35 -0.14 -13.86
CA GLU A 34 10.76 -1.32 -13.09
C GLU A 34 9.75 -1.73 -12.01
N LEU A 35 8.95 -0.78 -11.54
CA LEU A 35 7.82 -1.03 -10.65
C LEU A 35 6.56 -0.45 -11.28
N PRO A 36 5.67 -1.28 -11.85
CA PRO A 36 4.39 -0.80 -12.33
C PRO A 36 3.64 -0.18 -11.15
N VAL A 37 3.37 1.12 -11.24
CA VAL A 37 2.59 1.86 -10.22
C VAL A 37 1.24 1.17 -9.98
N SER A 38 0.70 0.50 -11.00
CA SER A 38 -0.50 -0.31 -10.89
C SER A 38 -0.40 -1.45 -9.86
N PHE A 39 0.77 -2.07 -9.67
CA PHE A 39 0.95 -3.16 -8.68
C PHE A 39 1.06 -2.63 -7.27
N LEU A 40 1.63 -1.44 -7.11
CA LEU A 40 1.74 -0.77 -5.83
C LEU A 40 0.36 -0.58 -5.19
N GLU A 41 -0.67 -0.23 -5.97
CA GLU A 41 -2.02 -0.07 -5.46
C GLU A 41 -2.59 -1.35 -4.84
N TYR A 42 -2.23 -2.52 -5.37
CA TYR A 42 -2.63 -3.81 -4.81
C TYR A 42 -1.83 -4.12 -3.55
N TRP A 43 -0.50 -3.98 -3.62
CA TRP A 43 0.39 -4.29 -2.51
C TRP A 43 0.12 -3.38 -1.30
N ILE A 44 -0.14 -2.08 -1.48
CA ILE A 44 -0.52 -1.22 -0.34
C ILE A 44 -1.80 -1.74 0.35
N LYS A 45 -2.73 -2.33 -0.41
CA LYS A 45 -3.99 -2.93 0.10
C LYS A 45 -3.80 -4.34 0.68
N GLY A 46 -2.60 -4.90 0.67
CA GLY A 46 -2.39 -6.29 1.09
C GLY A 46 -2.87 -7.31 0.06
N LEU A 47 -3.03 -6.91 -1.20
CA LEU A 47 -3.48 -7.77 -2.28
C LEU A 47 -2.31 -8.09 -3.21
N PRO A 48 -2.21 -9.34 -3.71
CA PRO A 48 -1.31 -9.63 -4.82
C PRO A 48 -1.77 -8.90 -6.08
N ALA A 49 -0.80 -8.51 -6.90
CA ALA A 49 -1.07 -8.05 -8.25
C ALA A 49 -1.72 -9.19 -9.06
N PRO A 50 -2.66 -8.88 -9.96
CA PRO A 50 -3.38 -9.88 -10.75
C PRO A 50 -2.45 -10.65 -11.70
N ASP A 51 -2.93 -11.80 -12.17
CA ASP A 51 -2.33 -12.64 -13.23
C ASP A 51 -0.95 -13.22 -12.93
N LEU A 52 -0.46 -13.07 -11.69
CA LEU A 52 0.87 -13.53 -11.27
C LEU A 52 0.80 -14.24 -9.91
N PRO A 53 1.63 -15.28 -9.70
CA PRO A 53 1.70 -15.96 -8.42
C PRO A 53 2.26 -15.01 -7.33
N ALA A 54 1.84 -15.22 -6.10
CA ALA A 54 2.33 -14.51 -4.93
C ALA A 54 2.37 -15.45 -3.72
N ASP A 55 3.39 -15.28 -2.89
CA ASP A 55 3.51 -15.98 -1.61
C ASP A 55 3.04 -15.06 -0.48
N LEU A 56 2.03 -15.50 0.27
CA LEU A 56 1.44 -14.74 1.36
C LEU A 56 1.77 -15.39 2.70
N THR A 57 2.24 -14.59 3.66
CA THR A 57 2.47 -15.02 5.03
C THR A 57 1.50 -14.33 5.97
N PHE A 58 0.87 -15.10 6.85
CA PHE A 58 -0.08 -14.60 7.84
C PHE A 58 0.42 -14.89 9.25
N ASN A 59 0.02 -14.07 10.22
CA ASN A 59 0.25 -14.36 11.65
C ASN A 59 -0.83 -15.29 12.23
N GLU A 60 -0.69 -15.62 13.52
CA GLU A 60 -1.65 -16.46 14.28
C GLU A 60 -3.08 -15.89 14.33
N LEU A 61 -3.23 -14.58 14.13
CA LEU A 61 -4.51 -13.89 14.05
C LEU A 61 -5.08 -13.84 12.63
N ASN A 62 -4.50 -14.60 11.70
CA ASN A 62 -4.85 -14.65 10.28
C ASN A 62 -4.76 -13.28 9.58
N GLN A 63 -3.84 -12.41 10.03
CA GLN A 63 -3.55 -11.12 9.42
C GLN A 63 -2.33 -11.23 8.50
N LEU A 64 -2.40 -10.65 7.31
CA LEU A 64 -1.30 -10.64 6.36
C LEU A 64 -0.11 -9.86 6.95
N THR A 65 1.05 -10.51 7.05
CA THR A 65 2.28 -9.89 7.55
C THR A 65 3.30 -9.66 6.45
N ASN A 66 3.40 -10.57 5.49
CA ASN A 66 4.27 -10.43 4.33
C ASN A 66 3.61 -10.92 3.04
N LEU A 67 3.97 -10.26 1.93
CA LEU A 67 3.65 -10.67 0.57
C LEU A 67 4.96 -10.68 -0.22
N TYR A 68 5.22 -11.77 -0.93
CA TYR A 68 6.33 -11.86 -1.87
C TYR A 68 5.79 -12.08 -3.29
N GLN A 69 6.18 -11.21 -4.23
CA GLN A 69 5.74 -11.30 -5.62
C GLN A 69 6.75 -10.58 -6.53
N LEU A 70 7.12 -11.20 -7.67
CA LEU A 70 8.05 -10.61 -8.66
C LEU A 70 9.38 -10.10 -8.07
N GLY A 71 9.92 -10.77 -7.05
CA GLY A 71 11.17 -10.37 -6.39
C GLY A 71 11.00 -9.25 -5.37
N TRP A 72 9.79 -8.71 -5.19
CA TRP A 72 9.45 -7.74 -4.16
C TRP A 72 8.98 -8.45 -2.90
N SER A 73 9.52 -8.04 -1.76
CA SER A 73 9.02 -8.39 -0.44
C SER A 73 8.30 -7.19 0.16
N VAL A 74 7.02 -7.36 0.48
CA VAL A 74 6.14 -6.34 1.05
C VAL A 74 5.79 -6.75 2.46
N SER A 75 6.12 -5.92 3.45
CA SER A 75 5.83 -6.17 4.86
C SER A 75 4.81 -5.18 5.40
N TYR A 76 3.88 -5.70 6.19
CA TYR A 76 2.75 -4.96 6.77
C TYR A 76 2.93 -4.88 8.28
N THR A 77 3.05 -3.66 8.80
CA THR A 77 3.32 -3.44 10.22
C THR A 77 2.46 -2.33 10.80
N ASP A 78 2.45 -2.24 12.13
CA ASP A 78 1.63 -1.31 12.90
C ASP A 78 0.13 -1.42 12.55
N PRO A 79 -0.49 -2.61 12.74
CA PRO A 79 -1.90 -2.79 12.46
C PRO A 79 -2.75 -1.89 13.37
N ARG A 80 -3.80 -1.30 12.81
CA ARG A 80 -4.81 -0.53 13.54
C ARG A 80 -6.20 -1.00 13.16
N LEU A 81 -7.08 -1.01 14.14
CA LEU A 81 -8.49 -1.32 13.95
C LEU A 81 -9.19 -0.09 13.34
N TYR A 82 -9.80 -0.28 12.18
CA TYR A 82 -10.68 0.67 11.53
C TYR A 82 -12.08 0.04 11.41
N GLY A 83 -12.98 0.41 12.32
CA GLY A 83 -14.25 -0.27 12.47
C GLY A 83 -14.06 -1.72 12.93
N ILE A 84 -14.22 -2.68 12.02
CA ILE A 84 -14.11 -4.13 12.31
C ILE A 84 -12.92 -4.80 11.62
N ILE A 85 -12.08 -4.07 10.90
CA ILE A 85 -10.94 -4.62 10.15
C ILE A 85 -9.62 -4.03 10.62
N PHE A 86 -8.56 -4.85 10.59
CA PHE A 86 -7.20 -4.39 10.87
C PHE A 86 -6.52 -3.99 9.57
N LEU A 87 -6.03 -2.76 9.52
CA LEU A 87 -5.27 -2.24 8.39
C LEU A 87 -3.90 -1.75 8.85
N PRO A 88 -2.84 -1.96 8.06
CA PRO A 88 -1.50 -1.52 8.40
C PRO A 88 -1.41 0.00 8.28
N ARG A 89 -0.68 0.63 9.22
CA ARG A 89 -0.28 2.04 9.10
C ARG A 89 1.08 2.21 8.46
N ARG A 90 1.83 1.12 8.33
CA ARG A 90 3.15 1.08 7.72
C ARG A 90 3.25 -0.09 6.76
N VAL A 91 3.67 0.22 5.54
CA VAL A 91 3.96 -0.77 4.50
C VAL A 91 5.37 -0.52 4.01
N GLU A 92 6.20 -1.56 4.01
CA GLU A 92 7.57 -1.47 3.50
C GLU A 92 7.76 -2.47 2.37
N LEU A 93 8.22 -1.98 1.22
CA LEU A 93 8.54 -2.79 0.05
C LEU A 93 10.06 -2.82 -0.10
N THR A 94 10.60 -4.00 -0.36
CA THR A 94 12.03 -4.18 -0.59
C THR A 94 12.26 -5.06 -1.80
N ARG A 95 13.33 -4.75 -2.54
CA ARG A 95 13.79 -5.58 -3.66
C ARG A 95 15.30 -5.75 -3.55
N PRO A 96 15.79 -6.90 -3.06
CA PRO A 96 17.21 -7.13 -2.81
C PRO A 96 18.10 -6.99 -4.05
N GLN A 97 17.58 -7.30 -5.26
CA GLN A 97 18.40 -7.29 -6.47
C GLN A 97 19.05 -5.93 -6.76
N ASN A 98 18.36 -4.83 -6.45
CA ASN A 98 18.79 -3.46 -6.75
C ASN A 98 18.89 -2.60 -5.47
N ASP A 99 18.92 -3.23 -4.29
CA ASP A 99 18.93 -2.57 -2.97
C ASP A 99 17.87 -1.48 -2.80
N ILE A 100 16.65 -1.74 -3.30
CA ILE A 100 15.54 -0.79 -3.21
C ILE A 100 14.77 -1.05 -1.92
N ARG A 101 14.47 0.02 -1.18
CA ARG A 101 13.56 0.02 -0.03
C ARG A 101 12.62 1.21 -0.10
N LEU A 102 11.32 0.95 -0.19
CA LEU A 102 10.26 1.95 -0.10
C LEU A 102 9.53 1.80 1.23
N ARG A 103 9.34 2.90 1.95
CA ARG A 103 8.58 2.92 3.21
C ARG A 103 7.43 3.90 3.12
N PHE A 104 6.23 3.37 3.28
CA PHE A 104 4.98 4.10 3.39
C PHE A 104 4.62 4.18 4.86
N ILE A 105 4.53 5.39 5.40
CA ILE A 105 4.26 5.64 6.81
C ILE A 105 3.02 6.52 6.94
N GLY A 106 2.20 6.24 7.94
CA GLY A 106 1.03 7.05 8.22
C GLY A 106 -0.06 6.88 7.16
N LEU A 107 -0.19 5.68 6.59
CA LEU A 107 -1.31 5.36 5.71
C LEU A 107 -2.62 5.68 6.44
N ASN A 108 -3.47 6.48 5.79
CA ASN A 108 -4.81 6.76 6.24
C ASN A 108 -5.81 6.06 5.31
N TRP A 109 -6.77 5.37 5.91
CA TRP A 109 -7.71 4.54 5.17
C TRP A 109 -9.05 5.25 5.10
N ASP A 110 -9.45 5.61 3.88
CA ASP A 110 -10.74 6.21 3.61
C ASP A 110 -11.73 5.10 3.22
N PHE A 111 -12.85 5.07 3.93
CA PHE A 111 -13.95 4.18 3.65
C PHE A 111 -14.96 4.99 2.87
N ASP A 112 -14.88 4.93 1.54
CA ASP A 112 -15.88 5.59 0.71
C ASP A 112 -17.25 4.98 1.02
N SER A 113 -18.05 5.76 1.74
CA SER A 113 -19.44 5.46 2.10
C SER A 113 -20.35 5.88 0.97
N ALA A 114 -20.09 5.37 -0.23
CA ALA A 114 -20.95 5.56 -1.39
C ALA A 114 -22.24 4.72 -1.28
N VAL A 115 -23.01 4.91 -0.20
CA VAL A 115 -24.47 4.71 -0.11
C VAL A 115 -24.98 5.64 1.00
N ASN A 116 -25.20 6.93 0.70
CA ASN A 116 -26.23 7.76 1.36
C ASN A 116 -26.26 9.18 0.75
N ASN A 117 -26.76 9.28 -0.47
CA ASN A 117 -27.41 10.52 -0.92
C ASN A 117 -28.51 10.18 -1.93
N SER A 118 -29.58 9.57 -1.41
CA SER A 118 -30.84 9.37 -2.14
C SER A 118 -32.03 9.73 -1.25
N ARG A 119 -31.90 10.77 -0.43
CA ARG A 119 -33.02 11.35 0.34
C ARG A 119 -32.94 12.87 0.40
N SER A 120 -33.22 13.50 -0.73
CA SER A 120 -33.77 14.85 -0.77
C SER A 120 -34.60 15.03 -2.02
N ASN A 121 -35.84 14.52 -1.97
CA ASN A 121 -36.93 15.14 -2.72
C ASN A 121 -38.04 15.47 -1.72
N PRO A 122 -38.18 16.73 -1.28
CA PRO A 122 -39.39 17.12 -0.59
C PRO A 122 -40.50 17.19 -1.64
N ILE A 123 -41.47 16.27 -1.53
CA ILE A 123 -42.81 16.49 -2.08
C ILE A 123 -43.44 17.56 -1.19
N ASN A 124 -43.55 18.78 -1.72
CA ASN A 124 -44.69 19.73 -1.62
C ASN A 124 -44.23 21.16 -1.92
#